data_AF-A0ABD3F821-F1
#
_entry.id   AF-A0ABD3F821-F1
#
_cell.length_a   1.000
_cell.length_b   1.000
_cell.length_c   1.000
_cell.angle_alpha   90.00
_cell.angle_beta   90.00
_cell.angle_gamma   90.00
#
_symmetry.space_group_name_H-M   'P 1'
#
loop_
_entity.id
_entity.type
_entity.pdbx_description
1 polymer ?
#
loop_
_entity_poly.entity_id
_entity_poly.type
_entity_poly.pdbx_seq_one_letter_code
_entity_poly.pdbx_strand_id
1 'polypeptide(L)'
;MVKLVCGFVGMLGSLFDVDIDDIAPVTTLKNTIKVNNEDIKCPERDLQLFLAKTKDGPWLTAANAANVTVNETGAVPMILDEHGNRKDFVRMDQSVWINNPKHFGANFQPREGEIHVLVVVRDTNHVIAPGNGRTRFS
;
A
#
# COMPACT_ATOMS: atom_id res chain seq x y z
N MET A 1 -4.60 -18.28 -7.35
CA MET A 1 -5.15 -16.95 -7.76
C MET A 1 -6.15 -16.49 -6.72
N VAL A 2 -5.96 -15.28 -6.21
CA VAL A 2 -6.76 -14.61 -5.18
C VAL A 2 -7.21 -13.25 -5.69
N LYS A 3 -8.39 -12.82 -5.24
CA LYS A 3 -8.97 -11.53 -5.58
C LYS A 3 -8.82 -10.57 -4.40
N LEU A 4 -8.02 -9.53 -4.57
CA LEU A 4 -7.74 -8.54 -3.54
C LEU A 4 -8.49 -7.25 -3.82
N VAL A 5 -9.16 -6.71 -2.80
CA VAL A 5 -9.74 -5.37 -2.84
C VAL A 5 -8.68 -4.36 -2.41
N CYS A 6 -8.34 -3.44 -3.31
CA CYS A 6 -7.38 -2.36 -3.09
C CYS A 6 -8.12 -1.03 -2.93
N GLY A 7 -7.52 -0.08 -2.21
CA GLY A 7 -8.06 1.27 -2.10
C GLY A 7 -6.98 2.33 -1.90
N PHE A 8 -7.15 3.51 -2.47
CA PHE A 8 -6.23 4.62 -2.25
C PHE A 8 -6.52 5.33 -0.94
N VAL A 9 -5.46 5.61 -0.19
CA VAL A 9 -5.56 6.39 1.04
C VAL A 9 -5.85 7.85 0.68
N GLY A 10 -6.84 8.45 1.35
CA GLY A 10 -7.24 9.84 1.11
C GLY A 10 -8.13 10.07 -0.10
N MET A 11 -8.54 9.02 -0.83
CA MET A 11 -9.48 9.12 -1.95
C MET A 11 -10.72 8.26 -1.68
N LEU A 12 -11.86 8.91 -1.40
CA LEU A 12 -13.14 8.24 -1.20
C LEU A 12 -13.63 7.58 -2.50
N GLY A 13 -14.22 6.39 -2.40
CA GLY A 13 -14.78 5.67 -3.56
C GLY A 13 -13.74 5.03 -4.49
N SER A 14 -12.47 4.96 -4.09
CA SER A 14 -11.35 4.49 -4.90
C SER A 14 -11.07 2.99 -4.77
N LEU A 15 -12.08 2.19 -4.40
CA LEU A 15 -11.91 0.75 -4.24
C LEU A 15 -11.92 0.06 -5.60
N PHE A 16 -10.99 -0.85 -5.81
CA PHE A 16 -10.91 -1.64 -7.04
C PHE A 16 -10.38 -3.05 -6.75
N ASP A 17 -10.76 -3.98 -7.61
CA ASP A 17 -10.37 -5.38 -7.49
C ASP A 17 -9.08 -5.67 -8.28
N VAL A 18 -8.25 -6.54 -7.73
CA VAL A 18 -7.03 -7.04 -8.37
C VAL A 18 -6.96 -8.55 -8.24
N ASP A 19 -6.92 -9.24 -9.38
CA ASP A 19 -6.65 -10.67 -9.43
C ASP A 19 -5.15 -10.92 -9.51
N ILE A 20 -4.63 -11.80 -8.64
CA ILE A 20 -3.21 -12.13 -8.59
C ILE A 20 -2.97 -13.56 -8.15
N ASP A 21 -1.88 -14.17 -8.60
CA ASP A 21 -1.43 -15.45 -8.06
C ASP A 21 -0.97 -15.29 -6.60
N ASP A 22 -1.40 -16.19 -5.72
CA ASP A 22 -1.07 -16.15 -4.29
C ASP A 22 0.40 -16.46 -4.00
N ILE A 23 1.10 -17.13 -4.92
CA ILE A 23 2.56 -17.30 -4.87
C ILE A 23 3.33 -16.15 -5.54
N ALA A 24 2.64 -15.15 -6.08
CA ALA A 24 3.30 -14.00 -6.67
C ALA A 24 3.97 -13.12 -5.59
N PRO A 25 5.10 -12.47 -5.91
CA PRO A 25 5.71 -11.47 -5.04
C PRO A 25 4.87 -10.18 -5.01
N VAL A 26 5.08 -9.39 -3.96
CA VAL A 26 4.44 -8.06 -3.82
C VAL A 26 4.85 -7.10 -4.95
N THR A 27 6.02 -7.27 -5.57
CA THR A 27 6.41 -6.51 -6.77
C THR A 27 5.48 -6.77 -7.96
N THR A 28 5.00 -8.00 -8.13
CA THR A 28 4.01 -8.33 -9.15
C THR A 28 2.66 -7.66 -8.83
N LEU A 29 2.21 -7.72 -7.57
CA LEU A 29 0.99 -7.02 -7.13
C LEU A 29 1.04 -5.53 -7.44
N LYS A 30 2.17 -4.92 -7.15
CA LYS A 30 2.41 -3.50 -7.40
C LYS A 30 2.31 -3.13 -8.87
N ASN A 31 2.89 -3.97 -9.74
CA ASN A 31 2.78 -3.79 -11.19
C ASN A 31 1.34 -3.98 -11.68
N THR A 32 0.65 -5.02 -11.20
CA THR A 32 -0.75 -5.26 -11.57
C THR A 32 -1.66 -4.09 -11.19
N ILE A 33 -1.51 -3.54 -9.98
CA ILE A 33 -2.26 -2.34 -9.55
C ILE A 33 -2.03 -1.17 -10.50
N LYS A 34 -0.77 -0.93 -10.89
CA LYS A 34 -0.42 0.17 -11.79
C LYS A 34 -0.98 -0.02 -13.20
N VAL A 35 -0.88 -1.22 -13.75
CA VAL A 35 -1.37 -1.53 -15.11
C VAL A 35 -2.89 -1.47 -15.17
N ASN A 36 -3.58 -1.90 -14.11
CA ASN A 36 -5.04 -1.96 -14.08
C ASN A 36 -5.70 -0.61 -13.77
N ASN A 37 -4.92 0.44 -13.48
CA ASN A 37 -5.44 1.73 -13.09
C ASN A 37 -4.71 2.87 -13.82
N GLU A 38 -5.34 3.35 -14.91
CA GLU A 38 -4.80 4.38 -15.81
C GLU A 38 -4.60 5.74 -15.11
N ASP A 39 -5.30 5.99 -14.01
CA ASP A 39 -5.17 7.24 -13.24
C ASP A 39 -3.83 7.33 -12.50
N ILE A 40 -3.12 6.20 -12.34
CA ILE A 40 -1.81 6.15 -11.72
C ILE A 40 -0.71 6.59 -12.70
N LYS A 41 -0.46 7.90 -12.75
CA LYS A 41 0.56 8.50 -13.63
C LYS A 41 1.99 8.49 -13.06
N CYS A 42 2.16 8.12 -11.79
CA CYS A 42 3.46 8.18 -11.13
C CYS A 42 4.36 6.97 -11.50
N PRO A 43 5.69 7.12 -11.39
CA PRO A 43 6.64 6.01 -11.42
C PRO A 43 6.23 4.88 -10.48
N GLU A 44 6.47 3.62 -10.86
CA GLU A 44 6.09 2.47 -10.02
C GLU A 44 6.72 2.60 -8.62
N ARG A 45 7.98 3.04 -8.52
CA ARG A 45 8.69 3.28 -7.25
C ARG A 45 7.95 4.19 -6.24
N ASP A 46 7.04 5.03 -6.72
CA ASP A 46 6.28 5.99 -5.91
C ASP A 46 5.02 5.39 -5.32
N LEU A 47 4.55 4.27 -5.86
CA LEU A 47 3.47 3.48 -5.25
C LEU A 47 4.01 2.73 -4.03
N GLN A 48 3.23 2.74 -2.96
CA GLN A 48 3.49 1.98 -1.76
C GLN A 48 2.26 1.22 -1.32
N LEU A 49 2.49 -0.05 -0.99
CA LEU A 49 1.44 -0.97 -0.62
C LEU A 49 1.54 -1.27 0.87
N PHE A 50 0.40 -1.21 1.54
CA PHE A 50 0.25 -1.53 2.95
C PHE A 50 -0.88 -2.55 3.10
N LEU A 51 -0.76 -3.43 4.08
CA LEU A 51 -1.89 -4.27 4.48
C LEU A 51 -2.98 -3.37 5.03
N ALA A 52 -4.22 -3.58 4.58
CA ALA A 52 -5.39 -2.87 5.09
C ALA A 52 -5.87 -3.44 6.43
N LYS A 53 -4.93 -3.89 7.26
CA LYS A 53 -5.15 -4.25 8.66
C LYS A 53 -3.95 -3.77 9.46
N THR A 54 -4.19 -3.43 10.72
CA THR A 54 -3.10 -3.17 11.67
C THR A 54 -2.55 -4.52 12.17
N LYS A 55 -1.41 -4.51 12.86
CA LYS A 55 -0.71 -5.73 13.30
C LYS A 55 -1.62 -6.74 14.00
N ASP A 56 -2.52 -6.23 14.85
CA ASP A 56 -3.41 -7.02 15.71
C ASP A 56 -4.89 -6.74 15.41
N GLY A 57 -5.20 -6.07 14.29
CA GLY A 57 -6.54 -5.60 13.94
C GLY A 57 -7.19 -6.40 12.81
N PRO A 58 -8.50 -6.24 12.63
CA PRO A 58 -9.21 -6.80 11.48
C PRO A 58 -8.84 -6.07 10.19
N TRP A 59 -9.24 -6.65 9.06
CA TRP A 59 -9.25 -5.94 7.78
C TRP A 59 -10.19 -4.73 7.84
N LEU A 60 -9.83 -3.68 7.13
CA LEU A 60 -10.68 -2.51 6.95
C LEU A 60 -11.90 -2.88 6.10
N THR A 61 -12.99 -2.17 6.34
CA THR A 61 -14.16 -2.07 5.49
C THR A 61 -14.18 -0.70 4.81
N ALA A 62 -15.05 -0.51 3.83
CA ALA A 62 -15.21 0.80 3.19
C ALA A 62 -15.50 1.94 4.21
N ALA A 63 -16.23 1.64 5.29
CA ALA A 63 -16.62 2.63 6.29
C ALA A 63 -15.42 3.13 7.12
N ASN A 64 -14.54 2.23 7.56
CA ASN A 64 -13.40 2.61 8.39
C ASN A 64 -12.16 3.01 7.56
N ALA A 65 -12.08 2.63 6.28
CA ALA A 65 -11.07 3.13 5.36
C ALA A 65 -11.16 4.65 5.14
N ALA A 66 -12.34 5.25 5.27
CA ALA A 66 -12.53 6.70 5.18
C ALA A 66 -11.79 7.49 6.28
N ASN A 67 -11.48 6.84 7.42
CA ASN A 67 -10.75 7.44 8.53
C ASN A 67 -9.23 7.24 8.41
N VAL A 68 -8.77 6.55 7.37
CA VAL A 68 -7.34 6.32 7.16
C VAL A 68 -6.74 7.59 6.55
N THR A 69 -5.70 8.08 7.21
CA THR A 69 -4.95 9.27 6.80
C THR A 69 -3.48 8.90 6.60
N VAL A 70 -2.73 9.72 5.87
CA VAL A 70 -1.26 9.62 5.86
C VAL A 70 -0.69 10.55 6.92
N ASN A 71 0.37 10.12 7.60
CA ASN A 71 1.06 10.97 8.57
C ASN A 71 1.69 12.21 7.90
N GLU A 72 2.17 13.17 8.69
CA GLU A 72 2.75 14.44 8.21
C GLU A 72 3.92 14.26 7.23
N THR A 73 4.60 13.11 7.27
CA THR A 73 5.67 12.77 6.31
C THR A 73 5.16 12.15 5.01
N GLY A 74 3.83 12.00 4.84
CA GLY A 74 3.17 11.40 3.69
C GLY A 74 3.52 9.92 3.48
N ALA A 75 4.12 9.28 4.49
CA ALA A 75 4.91 8.07 4.26
C ALA A 75 4.16 6.79 4.63
N VAL A 76 3.42 6.81 5.73
CA VAL A 76 2.77 5.61 6.30
C VAL A 76 1.31 5.97 6.61
N PRO A 77 0.35 5.19 6.10
CA PRO A 77 -1.04 5.38 6.47
C PRO A 77 -1.27 4.98 7.92
N MET A 78 -2.20 5.68 8.56
CA MET A 78 -2.57 5.50 9.96
C MET A 78 -4.06 5.72 10.16
N ILE A 79 -4.57 5.18 11.26
CA ILE A 79 -5.92 5.45 11.78
C ILE A 79 -5.82 5.71 13.29
N LEU A 80 -6.74 6.52 13.83
CA LEU A 80 -6.89 6.66 15.28
C LEU A 80 -7.93 5.65 15.77
N ASP A 81 -7.62 4.94 16.86
CA ASP A 81 -8.62 4.10 17.52
C ASP A 81 -9.62 4.96 18.33
N GLU A 82 -10.61 4.31 18.94
CA GLU A 82 -11.67 4.97 19.73
C GLU A 82 -11.12 5.77 20.93
N HIS A 83 -9.90 5.48 21.37
CA HIS A 83 -9.20 6.19 22.43
C HIS A 83 -8.26 7.29 21.91
N GLY A 84 -8.24 7.52 20.59
CA GLY A 84 -7.35 8.48 19.95
C GLY A 84 -5.90 7.99 19.80
N ASN A 85 -5.62 6.71 20.01
CA ASN A 85 -4.27 6.18 19.79
C ASN A 85 -4.03 5.93 18.30
N ARG A 86 -2.87 6.36 17.84
CA ARG A 86 -2.42 6.12 16.47
C ARG A 86 -2.10 4.63 16.25
N LYS A 87 -2.67 4.07 15.19
CA LYS A 87 -2.34 2.75 14.65
C LYS A 87 -1.82 2.89 13.24
N ASP A 88 -0.58 2.49 13.03
CA ASP A 88 0.05 2.47 11.71
C ASP A 88 -0.27 1.16 10.97
N PHE A 89 -0.46 1.25 9.66
CA PHE A 89 -0.61 0.08 8.82
C PHE A 89 0.75 -0.51 8.43
N VAL A 90 0.77 -1.82 8.21
CA VAL A 90 2.00 -2.55 7.93
C VAL A 90 2.35 -2.43 6.46
N ARG A 91 3.53 -1.89 6.16
CA ARG A 91 4.05 -1.86 4.78
C ARG A 91 4.32 -3.29 4.31
N MET A 92 3.88 -3.61 3.09
CA MET A 92 4.17 -4.91 2.48
C MET A 92 5.65 -5.01 2.11
N ASP A 93 6.26 -6.15 2.42
CA ASP A 93 7.64 -6.46 2.05
C ASP A 93 7.68 -6.91 0.59
N GLN A 94 8.39 -6.14 -0.24
CA GLN A 94 8.49 -6.39 -1.68
C GLN A 94 9.25 -7.67 -2.03
N SER A 95 10.07 -8.18 -1.10
CA SER A 95 10.92 -9.36 -1.32
C SER A 95 10.22 -10.69 -1.04
N VAL A 96 9.00 -10.67 -0.50
CA VAL A 96 8.26 -11.89 -0.13
C VAL A 96 6.94 -12.01 -0.88
N TRP A 97 6.42 -13.24 -0.93
CA TRP A 97 5.17 -13.57 -1.61
C TRP A 97 3.93 -13.09 -0.85
N ILE A 98 2.82 -13.02 -1.56
CA ILE A 98 1.52 -12.60 -1.04
C ILE A 98 1.02 -13.59 0.02
N ASN A 99 1.11 -14.89 -0.23
CA ASN A 99 0.72 -15.93 0.73
C ASN A 99 1.66 -16.09 1.94
N ASN A 100 2.69 -15.25 2.07
CA ASN A 100 3.57 -15.29 3.23
C ASN A 100 2.77 -14.98 4.51
N PRO A 101 3.01 -15.66 5.65
CA PRO A 101 2.37 -15.37 6.92
C PRO A 101 2.49 -13.90 7.40
N LYS A 102 3.52 -13.18 6.96
CA LYS A 102 3.70 -11.74 7.23
C LYS A 102 2.69 -10.86 6.49
N HIS A 103 2.05 -11.37 5.44
CA HIS A 103 1.08 -10.67 4.62
C HIS A 103 -0.32 -11.26 4.83
N PHE A 104 -0.76 -12.11 3.90
CA PHE A 104 -2.10 -12.71 3.90
C PHE A 104 -2.12 -14.11 4.52
N GLY A 105 -0.97 -14.80 4.52
CA GLY A 105 -0.87 -16.19 4.97
C GLY A 105 -1.29 -17.22 3.92
N ALA A 106 -0.96 -18.47 4.18
CA ALA A 106 -1.34 -19.58 3.32
C ALA A 106 -2.86 -19.77 3.33
N ASN A 107 -3.44 -20.11 2.17
CA ASN A 107 -4.88 -20.31 1.98
C ASN A 107 -5.74 -19.09 2.37
N PHE A 108 -5.21 -17.88 2.16
CA PHE A 108 -5.96 -16.66 2.37
C PHE A 108 -7.26 -16.65 1.55
N GLN A 109 -8.39 -16.37 2.22
CA GLN A 109 -9.69 -16.25 1.60
C GLN A 109 -10.25 -14.85 1.85
N PRO A 110 -10.27 -13.97 0.83
CA PRO A 110 -10.85 -12.64 0.94
C PRO A 110 -12.35 -12.74 1.23
N ARG A 111 -12.88 -11.88 2.11
CA ARG A 111 -14.33 -11.78 2.36
C ARG A 111 -14.92 -10.54 1.73
N GLU A 112 -16.20 -10.62 1.43
CA GLU A 112 -16.96 -9.48 0.92
C GLU A 112 -16.97 -8.33 1.94
N GLY A 113 -16.73 -7.12 1.45
CA GLY A 113 -16.67 -5.91 2.27
C GLY A 113 -15.32 -5.64 2.94
N GLU A 114 -14.34 -6.55 2.82
CA GLU A 114 -12.97 -6.34 3.32
C GLU A 114 -12.09 -5.67 2.26
N ILE A 115 -11.34 -4.66 2.69
CA ILE A 115 -10.23 -4.07 1.95
C ILE A 115 -8.97 -4.78 2.41
N HIS A 116 -8.12 -5.11 1.44
CA HIS A 116 -6.95 -5.96 1.62
C HIS A 116 -5.65 -5.18 1.52
N VAL A 117 -5.61 -4.21 0.61
CA VAL A 117 -4.41 -3.42 0.30
C VAL A 117 -4.76 -1.94 0.31
N LEU A 118 -3.97 -1.16 1.04
CA LEU A 118 -3.97 0.29 0.96
C LEU A 118 -2.86 0.75 0.01
N VAL A 119 -3.22 1.60 -0.94
CA VAL A 119 -2.31 2.18 -1.92
C VAL A 119 -2.04 3.62 -1.54
N VAL A 120 -0.76 3.95 -1.36
CA VAL A 120 -0.28 5.31 -1.12
C VAL A 120 0.63 5.70 -2.28
N VAL A 121 0.39 6.86 -2.87
CA VAL A 121 1.27 7.48 -3.86
C VAL A 121 2.15 8.50 -3.13
N ARG A 122 3.47 8.27 -3.14
CA ARG A 122 4.42 9.26 -2.62
C ARG A 122 4.87 10.18 -3.73
N ASP A 123 4.91 11.48 -3.46
CA ASP A 123 5.52 12.44 -4.37
C ASP A 123 7.05 12.40 -4.16
N THR A 124 7.80 11.65 -4.98
CA THR A 124 9.26 11.50 -4.82
C THR A 124 10.07 12.48 -5.66
N ASN A 125 9.46 13.57 -6.11
CA ASN A 125 10.09 14.60 -6.94
C ASN A 125 11.32 15.29 -6.29
N HIS A 126 11.76 14.84 -5.11
CA HIS A 126 12.80 15.43 -4.29
C HIS A 126 14.04 14.54 -4.01
N VAL A 127 14.07 13.26 -4.40
CA VAL A 127 15.09 12.31 -3.87
C VAL A 127 16.25 12.02 -4.84
N ILE A 128 16.17 12.40 -6.12
CA ILE A 128 17.28 12.20 -7.06
C ILE A 128 17.79 13.55 -7.59
N ALA A 129 18.38 14.36 -6.71
CA ALA A 129 19.46 15.22 -7.16
C ALA A 129 20.71 14.32 -7.29
N PRO A 130 21.35 14.21 -8.47
CA PRO A 130 22.64 13.53 -8.55
C PRO A 130 23.61 14.28 -7.62
N GLY A 131 24.18 13.55 -6.67
CA GLY A 131 25.27 14.06 -5.84
C GLY A 131 26.37 14.58 -6.74
N ASN A 132 26.54 15.90 -6.77
CA ASN A 132 27.50 16.56 -7.65
C ASN A 132 28.91 16.29 -7.11
N GLY A 133 29.46 15.14 -7.51
CA GLY A 133 30.86 14.83 -7.32
C GLY A 133 31.72 15.64 -8.30
N ARG A 134 32.76 16.26 -7.72
CA ARG A 134 34.08 16.58 -8.28
C ARG A 134 34.39 17.99 -8.84
N THR A 135 35.16 18.70 -8.00
CA THR A 135 36.51 19.28 -8.23
C THR A 135 36.75 20.36 -9.29
N ARG A 136 37.07 21.57 -8.80
CA ARG A 136 38.32 22.37 -8.99
C ARG A 136 38.16 23.58 -8.06
N PHE A 137 39.18 24.13 -7.41
CA PHE A 137 40.20 24.97 -8.03
C PHE A 137 41.55 24.81 -7.32
N SER A 138 42.58 24.56 -8.13
CA SER A 138 43.93 25.08 -7.90
C SER A 138 44.00 26.50 -8.44
#